data_AF-A0AAD0ADV7-F1
#
_entry.id   AF-A0AAD0ADV7-F1
#
_cell.length_a   1.000
_cell.length_b   1.000
_cell.length_c   1.000
_cell.angle_alpha   90.00
_cell.angle_beta   90.00
_cell.angle_gamma   90.00
#
_symmetry.space_group_name_H-M   'P 1'
#
loop_
_entity.id
_entity.type
_entity.pdbx_description
1 polymer ?
#
loop_
_entity_poly.entity_id
_entity_poly.type
_entity_poly.pdbx_seq_one_letter_code
_entity_poly.pdbx_strand_id
1 'polypeptide(L)'
;MYQSVKPPVKPPVEQSTWFFYSNYRYTIIKKALLKRKVMQQHINGLSYKDMLISPIYYYQGKQVRRQTIVLPTPLSERKGVVDFNKIDNAASDSSLTVLLVGDSAAAGVGVESQEAALMGQLIKNLSSNEIIVKRYCHLQWQMAAVSGFTSFDVLRQLYVLASEKIDIVIINVGVNDVVRNTRPRDWQAHIEAIIEIAGRKFTAKYVIFVGLPPMQKMPALPSPLNQLIGKKASLLDKRLYQLILNYQNTNNQLDTQIHYLAVSFAEQDDSKNLFAKDGFHPRAITYALWGTQLADFISQAISTKP
;
A
#
# COMPACT_ATOMS: atom_id res chain seq x y z
N MET A 1 16.55 19.42 52.24
CA MET A 1 15.75 18.50 51.42
C MET A 1 15.58 19.11 50.03
N TYR A 2 16.45 18.77 49.08
CA TYR A 2 16.31 19.16 47.68
C TYR A 2 15.87 17.92 46.89
N GLN A 3 14.65 17.93 46.36
CA GLN A 3 14.17 16.90 45.43
C GLN A 3 14.65 17.24 44.03
N SER A 4 15.48 16.37 43.44
CA SER A 4 15.92 16.48 42.05
C SER A 4 14.79 16.04 41.12
N VAL A 5 14.25 16.96 40.32
CA VAL A 5 13.34 16.65 39.22
C VAL A 5 14.16 16.03 38.09
N LYS A 6 13.93 14.75 37.79
CA LYS A 6 14.51 14.09 36.60
C LYS A 6 13.85 14.65 35.33
N PRO A 7 14.62 14.95 34.27
CA PRO A 7 14.05 15.41 33.00
C PRO A 7 13.28 14.27 32.30
N PRO A 8 12.31 14.61 31.43
CA PRO A 8 11.46 13.64 30.76
C PRO A 8 12.27 12.74 29.83
N VAL A 9 12.01 11.43 29.94
CA VAL A 9 12.58 10.38 29.08
C VAL A 9 12.10 10.62 27.64
N LYS A 10 13.03 10.91 26.73
CA LYS A 10 12.74 10.95 25.29
C LYS A 10 12.24 9.57 24.83
N PRO A 11 11.18 9.47 24.02
CA PRO A 11 10.77 8.20 23.44
C PRO A 11 11.90 7.67 22.54
N PRO A 12 12.06 6.34 22.42
CA PRO A 12 13.12 5.75 21.61
C PRO A 12 12.92 6.18 20.16
N VAL A 13 13.99 6.74 19.57
CA VAL A 13 14.10 6.96 18.13
C VAL A 13 13.99 5.58 17.47
N GLU A 14 12.98 5.38 16.61
CA GLU A 14 12.85 4.17 15.77
C GLU A 14 14.02 4.10 14.78
N GLN A 15 15.18 3.64 15.24
CA GLN A 15 16.30 3.21 14.42
C GLN A 15 16.07 1.74 14.02
N SER A 16 15.19 1.46 13.06
CA SER A 16 15.05 0.08 12.56
C SER A 16 14.62 -0.03 11.09
N THR A 17 15.38 0.57 10.17
CA THR A 17 15.39 0.16 8.75
C THR A 17 16.80 0.14 8.14
N TRP A 18 17.85 0.23 8.96
CA TRP A 18 19.23 0.47 8.51
C TRP A 18 20.12 -0.76 8.31
N PHE A 19 19.57 -1.91 7.95
CA PHE A 19 20.36 -3.04 7.50
C PHE A 19 19.73 -3.70 6.27
N PHE A 20 20.58 -4.03 5.28
CA PHE A 20 20.29 -4.72 4.00
C PHE A 20 19.98 -3.86 2.74
N TYR A 21 20.93 -3.01 2.35
CA TYR A 21 21.12 -2.63 0.94
C TYR A 21 22.49 -3.07 0.37
N SER A 22 23.13 -4.08 0.98
CA SER A 22 24.40 -4.67 0.52
C SER A 22 24.24 -5.78 -0.53
N ASN A 23 23.04 -6.36 -0.71
CA ASN A 23 22.84 -7.52 -1.58
C ASN A 23 22.66 -7.20 -3.09
N TYR A 24 22.67 -5.94 -3.48
CA TYR A 24 22.69 -5.55 -4.91
C TYR A 24 24.06 -5.75 -5.59
N ARG A 25 25.10 -6.19 -4.85
CA ARG A 25 26.50 -6.10 -5.30
C ARG A 25 27.12 -7.31 -6.01
N TYR A 26 26.48 -8.48 -6.09
CA TYR A 26 27.24 -9.68 -6.56
C TYR A 26 26.64 -10.54 -7.68
N THR A 27 25.35 -10.43 -8.00
CA THR A 27 24.72 -11.48 -8.85
C THR A 27 24.61 -11.12 -10.34
N ILE A 28 24.49 -9.84 -10.69
CA ILE A 28 24.20 -9.43 -12.08
C ILE A 28 25.50 -9.30 -12.90
N ILE A 29 26.54 -8.67 -12.34
CA ILE A 29 27.80 -8.43 -13.05
C ILE A 29 28.62 -9.72 -13.21
N LYS A 30 28.60 -10.63 -12.22
CA LYS A 30 29.34 -11.90 -12.27
C LYS A 30 28.74 -12.90 -13.28
N LYS A 31 27.41 -12.90 -13.46
CA LYS A 31 26.72 -13.72 -14.48
C LYS A 31 26.92 -13.20 -15.90
N ALA A 32 27.03 -11.88 -16.08
CA ALA A 32 27.28 -11.28 -17.39
C ALA A 32 28.72 -11.50 -17.89
N LEU A 33 29.70 -11.66 -16.97
CA LEU A 33 31.12 -11.83 -17.31
C LEU A 33 31.59 -13.28 -17.34
N LEU A 34 30.89 -14.22 -16.69
CA LEU A 34 31.18 -15.66 -16.78
C LEU A 34 30.01 -16.41 -17.45
N LYS A 35 30.04 -16.47 -18.79
CA LYS A 35 29.79 -17.65 -19.64
C LYS A 35 29.44 -17.22 -21.08
N ARG A 36 30.48 -17.04 -21.90
CA ARG A 36 30.40 -17.24 -23.36
C ARG A 36 30.06 -18.73 -23.62
N LYS A 37 28.78 -19.12 -23.53
CA LYS A 37 28.19 -20.33 -24.17
C LYS A 37 26.73 -20.64 -23.81
N VAL A 38 26.04 -19.82 -23.01
CA VAL A 38 24.60 -19.99 -22.74
C VAL A 38 23.87 -18.72 -23.12
N MET A 39 23.77 -18.48 -24.44
CA MET A 39 23.01 -17.38 -25.02
C MET A 39 21.73 -17.91 -25.68
N GLN A 40 21.05 -18.84 -25.01
CA GLN A 40 19.70 -19.27 -25.33
C GLN A 40 19.02 -19.63 -24.01
N GLN A 41 17.81 -19.10 -23.82
CA GLN A 41 16.85 -19.31 -22.72
C GLN A 41 16.86 -18.29 -21.56
N HIS A 42 15.89 -17.38 -21.66
CA HIS A 42 15.16 -16.63 -20.63
C HIS A 42 15.93 -16.10 -19.42
N ILE A 43 16.45 -14.87 -19.55
CA ILE A 43 16.76 -14.01 -18.39
C ILE A 43 15.61 -13.00 -18.22
N ASN A 44 14.72 -13.28 -17.26
CA ASN A 44 13.83 -12.36 -16.54
C ASN A 44 13.46 -11.04 -17.25
N GLY A 45 12.52 -11.05 -18.19
CA GLY A 45 11.67 -9.91 -18.57
C GLY A 45 12.32 -8.59 -19.02
N LEU A 46 13.65 -8.49 -19.08
CA LEU A 46 14.40 -7.33 -19.52
C LEU A 46 14.73 -7.51 -20.99
N SER A 47 14.42 -6.50 -21.80
CA SER A 47 14.83 -6.47 -23.20
C SER A 47 16.36 -6.41 -23.29
N TYR A 48 16.93 -6.88 -24.41
CA TYR A 48 18.34 -6.64 -24.73
C TYR A 48 18.70 -5.14 -24.65
N LYS A 49 17.76 -4.26 -25.01
CA LYS A 49 17.91 -2.81 -24.84
C LYS A 49 18.10 -2.42 -23.36
N ASP A 50 17.29 -2.99 -22.46
CA ASP A 50 17.35 -2.70 -21.02
C ASP A 50 18.66 -3.20 -20.40
N MET A 51 19.23 -4.29 -20.94
CA MET A 51 20.56 -4.78 -20.54
C MET A 51 21.68 -3.81 -20.95
N LEU A 52 21.63 -3.26 -22.17
CA LEU A 52 22.64 -2.31 -22.65
C LEU A 52 22.65 -1.01 -21.83
N ILE A 53 21.48 -0.51 -21.44
CA ILE A 53 21.35 0.74 -20.66
C ILE A 53 21.32 0.51 -19.14
N SER A 54 21.57 -0.71 -18.65
CA SER A 54 21.57 -1.00 -17.22
C SER A 54 22.52 -0.15 -16.38
N PRO A 55 23.72 0.28 -16.87
CA PRO A 55 24.56 1.21 -16.12
C PRO A 55 23.88 2.57 -15.89
N ILE A 56 23.11 3.05 -16.86
CA ILE A 56 22.35 4.31 -16.75
C ILE A 56 21.25 4.16 -15.68
N TYR A 57 20.49 3.07 -15.72
CA TYR A 57 19.48 2.78 -14.69
C TYR A 57 20.09 2.73 -13.28
N TYR A 58 21.25 2.10 -13.15
CA TYR A 58 21.95 2.03 -11.87
C TYR A 58 22.39 3.40 -11.37
N TYR A 59 22.95 4.22 -12.25
CA TYR A 59 23.34 5.60 -11.93
C TYR A 59 22.12 6.44 -11.52
N GLN A 60 21.05 6.41 -12.32
CA GLN A 60 19.79 7.12 -12.05
C GLN A 60 19.15 6.66 -10.75
N GLY A 61 19.12 5.35 -10.47
CA GLY A 61 18.61 4.83 -9.20
C GLY A 61 19.40 5.32 -7.99
N LYS A 62 20.73 5.43 -8.11
CA LYS A 62 21.56 6.06 -7.07
C LYS A 62 21.30 7.55 -6.92
N GLN A 63 21.14 8.26 -8.04
CA GLN A 63 20.85 9.69 -8.04
C GLN A 63 19.52 9.97 -7.33
N VAL A 64 18.45 9.26 -7.72
CA VAL A 64 17.14 9.31 -7.07
C VAL A 64 17.29 9.10 -5.57
N ARG A 65 17.89 7.98 -5.16
CA ARG A 65 18.11 7.68 -3.73
C ARG A 65 18.84 8.80 -2.96
N ARG A 66 19.78 9.50 -3.60
CA ARG A 66 20.53 10.59 -2.97
C ARG A 66 19.74 11.90 -2.90
N GLN A 67 18.82 12.12 -3.84
CA GLN A 67 18.12 13.40 -4.02
C GLN A 67 16.70 13.39 -3.46
N THR A 68 16.10 12.20 -3.26
CA THR A 68 14.76 12.08 -2.69
C THR A 68 14.73 12.57 -1.24
N ILE A 69 13.87 13.54 -0.99
CA ILE A 69 13.59 14.05 0.36
C ILE A 69 12.86 12.95 1.13
N VAL A 70 13.35 12.64 2.33
CA VAL A 70 12.64 11.74 3.24
C VAL A 70 11.55 12.52 3.94
N LEU A 71 10.28 12.19 3.68
CA LEU A 71 9.15 12.78 4.36
C LEU A 71 8.78 11.95 5.61
N PRO A 72 8.46 12.60 6.74
CA PRO A 72 8.03 11.90 7.94
C PRO A 72 6.66 11.25 7.72
N THR A 73 6.39 10.19 8.46
CA THR A 73 5.02 9.70 8.63
C THR A 73 4.29 10.62 9.61
N PRO A 74 3.10 11.13 9.29
CA PRO A 74 2.35 11.97 10.21
C PRO A 74 2.06 11.22 11.52
N LEU A 75 2.34 11.89 12.64
CA LEU A 75 2.12 11.34 13.98
C LEU A 75 0.62 11.34 14.27
N SER A 76 0.05 10.18 14.58
CA SER A 76 -1.32 10.06 15.07
C SER A 76 -1.55 8.74 15.78
N GLU A 77 -2.75 8.63 16.34
CA GLU A 77 -3.35 7.36 16.72
C GLU A 77 -3.35 6.39 15.53
N ARG A 78 -3.08 5.12 15.83
CA ARG A 78 -3.07 4.02 14.84
C ARG A 78 -4.35 3.18 14.88
N LYS A 79 -5.26 3.52 15.81
CA LYS A 79 -6.57 2.89 15.98
C LYS A 79 -7.49 3.89 16.66
N GLY A 80 -8.79 3.77 16.41
CA GLY A 80 -9.78 4.63 17.04
C GLY A 80 -11.20 4.17 16.76
N VAL A 81 -12.15 4.86 17.38
CA VAL A 81 -13.58 4.67 17.17
C VAL A 81 -14.20 6.01 16.85
N VAL A 82 -15.08 6.06 15.86
CA VAL A 82 -15.84 7.24 15.47
C VAL A 82 -17.32 6.91 15.57
N ASP A 83 -18.04 7.68 16.37
CA ASP A 83 -19.49 7.55 16.51
C ASP A 83 -20.17 8.27 15.35
N PHE A 84 -21.14 7.60 14.72
CA PHE A 84 -21.99 8.24 13.73
C PHE A 84 -23.14 8.94 14.44
N ASN A 85 -23.42 10.19 14.06
CA ASN A 85 -24.57 10.94 14.59
C ASN A 85 -25.86 10.23 14.15
N LYS A 86 -26.55 9.58 15.09
CA LYS A 86 -27.84 8.96 14.82
C LYS A 86 -28.86 10.04 14.44
N ILE A 87 -29.54 9.84 13.32
CA ILE A 87 -30.89 10.37 13.13
C ILE A 87 -31.82 9.39 13.86
N ASP A 88 -32.69 9.90 14.72
CA ASP A 88 -33.50 9.13 15.67
C ASP A 88 -34.13 7.85 15.07
N ASN A 89 -34.03 6.74 15.83
CA ASN A 89 -34.55 5.38 15.59
C ASN A 89 -33.70 4.38 14.76
N ALA A 90 -32.45 4.13 15.13
CA ALA A 90 -31.66 3.00 14.58
C ALA A 90 -31.51 1.82 15.57
N ALA A 91 -31.92 0.63 15.11
CA ALA A 91 -31.84 -0.65 15.81
C ALA A 91 -30.40 -1.22 15.81
N SER A 92 -29.95 -1.61 17.01
CA SER A 92 -28.66 -2.26 17.34
C SER A 92 -27.40 -1.39 17.33
N ASP A 93 -26.55 -1.63 18.35
CA ASP A 93 -25.20 -1.10 18.55
C ASP A 93 -24.19 -1.79 17.60
N SER A 94 -24.36 -1.56 16.30
CA SER A 94 -23.55 -2.19 15.26
C SER A 94 -22.30 -1.36 14.92
N SER A 95 -21.11 -1.97 15.01
CA SER A 95 -19.85 -1.36 14.60
C SER A 95 -19.40 -1.89 13.24
N LEU A 96 -18.97 -1.00 12.33
CA LEU A 96 -18.21 -1.37 11.14
C LEU A 96 -16.72 -1.37 11.49
N THR A 97 -16.02 -2.47 11.25
CA THR A 97 -14.58 -2.62 11.57
C THR A 97 -13.72 -2.56 10.31
N VAL A 98 -12.74 -1.65 10.27
CA VAL A 98 -11.86 -1.41 9.11
C VAL A 98 -10.39 -1.49 9.51
N LEU A 99 -9.63 -2.32 8.80
CA LEU A 99 -8.16 -2.40 8.92
C LEU A 99 -7.50 -1.92 7.64
N LEU A 100 -6.69 -0.86 7.70
CA LEU A 100 -5.80 -0.45 6.62
C LEU A 100 -4.39 -0.99 6.88
N VAL A 101 -3.87 -1.80 5.96
CA VAL A 101 -2.48 -2.27 5.99
C VAL A 101 -1.72 -1.83 4.75
N GLY A 102 -0.42 -1.57 4.90
CA GLY A 102 0.36 -1.15 3.75
C GLY A 102 1.71 -0.53 4.06
N ASP A 103 2.19 0.23 3.08
CA ASP A 103 3.49 0.88 3.14
C ASP A 103 3.40 2.37 3.54
N SER A 104 4.24 3.22 2.94
CA SER A 104 4.28 4.66 3.21
C SER A 104 3.02 5.40 2.76
N ALA A 105 2.39 5.00 1.65
CA ALA A 105 1.17 5.65 1.18
C ALA A 105 0.00 5.36 2.13
N ALA A 106 -0.13 4.10 2.58
CA ALA A 106 -1.11 3.72 3.60
C ALA A 106 -0.84 4.43 4.93
N ALA A 107 0.42 4.63 5.30
CA ALA A 107 0.82 5.32 6.51
C ALA A 107 0.60 6.85 6.45
N GLY A 108 0.25 7.42 5.29
CA GLY A 108 -0.01 8.84 5.14
C GLY A 108 1.22 9.71 4.89
N VAL A 109 2.33 9.14 4.41
CA VAL A 109 3.51 9.95 4.03
C VAL A 109 3.14 10.92 2.91
N GLY A 110 3.59 12.17 3.01
CA GLY A 110 3.28 13.22 2.03
C GLY A 110 2.29 14.28 2.51
N VAL A 111 1.70 14.09 3.70
CA VAL A 111 0.86 15.08 4.39
C VAL A 111 1.29 15.28 5.84
N GLU A 112 0.88 16.40 6.43
CA GLU A 112 1.28 16.80 7.78
C GLU A 112 0.43 16.12 8.88
N SER A 113 -0.77 15.66 8.55
CA SER A 113 -1.72 15.06 9.49
C SER A 113 -2.45 13.85 8.91
N GLN A 114 -3.04 13.04 9.79
CA GLN A 114 -3.70 11.80 9.38
C GLN A 114 -5.12 12.00 8.89
N GLU A 115 -5.75 13.11 9.29
CA GLU A 115 -7.00 13.61 8.73
C GLU A 115 -6.84 13.89 7.22
N ALA A 116 -5.66 14.36 6.79
CA ALA A 116 -5.33 14.59 5.38
C ALA A 116 -4.81 13.34 4.65
N ALA A 117 -4.51 12.25 5.37
CA ALA A 117 -4.02 11.00 4.82
C ALA A 117 -5.17 10.07 4.39
N LEU A 118 -4.82 8.92 3.80
CA LEU A 118 -5.80 7.96 3.28
C LEU A 118 -6.84 7.54 4.33
N MET A 119 -6.40 7.18 5.55
CA MET A 119 -7.31 6.71 6.59
C MET A 119 -8.25 7.83 7.07
N GLY A 120 -7.74 9.04 7.31
CA GLY A 120 -8.58 10.16 7.73
C GLY A 120 -9.60 10.58 6.67
N GLN A 121 -9.19 10.59 5.39
CA GLN A 121 -10.10 10.84 4.28
C GLN A 121 -11.15 9.72 4.16
N LEU A 122 -10.76 8.46 4.34
CA LEU A 122 -11.70 7.34 4.35
C LEU A 122 -12.72 7.47 5.48
N ILE A 123 -12.27 7.71 6.71
CA ILE A 123 -13.13 7.92 7.88
C ILE A 123 -14.13 9.04 7.60
N LYS A 124 -13.64 10.21 7.16
CA LYS A 124 -14.49 11.36 6.83
C LYS A 124 -15.57 11.02 5.81
N ASN A 125 -15.21 10.31 4.73
CA ASN A 125 -16.17 9.96 3.68
C ASN A 125 -17.16 8.89 4.15
N LEU A 126 -16.73 7.88 4.91
CA LEU A 126 -17.63 6.87 5.49
C LEU A 126 -18.60 7.46 6.51
N SER A 127 -18.13 8.38 7.36
CA SER A 127 -18.96 9.09 8.36
C SER A 127 -20.04 9.98 7.74
N SER A 128 -19.89 10.38 6.48
CA SER A 128 -20.88 11.16 5.74
C SER A 128 -21.68 10.31 4.74
N ASN A 129 -21.38 9.02 4.61
CA ASN A 129 -22.04 8.15 3.65
C ASN A 129 -23.36 7.61 4.22
N GLU A 130 -24.48 7.96 3.59
CA GLU A 130 -25.83 7.64 4.09
C GLU A 130 -26.06 6.15 4.34
N ILE A 131 -25.59 5.28 3.45
CA ILE A 131 -25.77 3.83 3.58
C ILE A 131 -25.05 3.31 4.82
N ILE A 132 -23.83 3.81 5.07
CA ILE A 132 -23.01 3.40 6.20
C ILE A 132 -23.63 3.87 7.51
N VAL A 133 -23.96 5.16 7.62
CA VAL A 133 -24.51 5.72 8.86
C VAL A 133 -25.94 5.25 9.17
N LYS A 134 -26.71 4.80 8.17
CA LYS A 134 -28.01 4.14 8.38
C LYS A 134 -27.87 2.71 8.93
N ARG A 135 -26.74 2.05 8.70
CA ARG A 135 -26.54 0.62 9.02
C ARG A 135 -25.68 0.36 10.24
N TYR A 136 -24.78 1.28 10.56
CA TYR A 136 -23.82 1.18 11.64
C TYR A 136 -23.96 2.38 12.59
N CYS A 137 -23.65 2.18 13.86
CA CYS A 137 -23.56 3.24 14.87
C CYS A 137 -22.13 3.77 15.03
N HIS A 138 -21.15 2.90 14.81
CA HIS A 138 -19.74 3.21 15.04
C HIS A 138 -18.88 2.74 13.87
N LEU A 139 -17.81 3.46 13.61
CA LEU A 139 -16.68 3.03 12.80
C LEU A 139 -15.49 2.76 13.72
N GLN A 140 -15.11 1.50 13.85
CA GLN A 140 -13.87 1.09 14.48
C GLN A 140 -12.81 0.94 13.41
N TRP A 141 -11.70 1.65 13.55
CA TRP A 141 -10.64 1.64 12.54
C TRP A 141 -9.29 1.33 13.17
N GLN A 142 -8.44 0.67 12.39
CA GLN A 142 -7.05 0.42 12.70
C GLN A 142 -6.19 0.61 11.46
N MET A 143 -5.01 1.19 11.62
CA MET A 143 -4.00 1.35 10.59
C MET A 143 -2.71 0.66 11.02
N ALA A 144 -2.32 -0.38 10.29
CA ALA A 144 -1.04 -1.06 10.44
C ALA A 144 -0.23 -0.88 9.15
N ALA A 145 0.41 0.29 9.04
CA ALA A 145 1.16 0.67 7.85
C ALA A 145 2.52 1.27 8.23
N VAL A 146 3.56 0.84 7.53
CA VAL A 146 4.96 1.22 7.83
C VAL A 146 5.68 1.54 6.53
N SER A 147 6.34 2.70 6.51
CA SER A 147 7.10 3.16 5.34
C SER A 147 8.17 2.14 4.93
N GLY A 148 8.23 1.84 3.63
CA GLY A 148 9.21 0.93 3.05
C GLY A 148 8.83 -0.56 3.07
N PHE A 149 7.66 -0.92 3.61
CA PHE A 149 7.17 -2.30 3.62
C PHE A 149 6.88 -2.81 2.21
N THR A 150 7.26 -4.07 1.97
CA THR A 150 6.85 -4.86 0.81
C THR A 150 5.64 -5.74 1.14
N SER A 151 5.09 -6.42 0.13
CA SER A 151 4.08 -7.46 0.30
C SER A 151 4.46 -8.51 1.37
N PHE A 152 5.73 -8.90 1.43
CA PHE A 152 6.22 -9.84 2.44
C PHE A 152 6.20 -9.25 3.84
N ASP A 153 6.54 -7.98 3.99
CA ASP A 153 6.54 -7.30 5.28
C ASP A 153 5.11 -7.08 5.79
N VAL A 154 4.18 -6.72 4.90
CA VAL A 154 2.73 -6.65 5.20
C VAL A 154 2.21 -8.02 5.63
N LEU A 155 2.57 -9.09 4.90
CA LEU A 155 2.20 -10.46 5.28
C LEU A 155 2.67 -10.79 6.72
N ARG A 156 3.94 -10.49 7.04
CA ARG A 156 4.48 -10.68 8.40
C ARG A 156 3.76 -9.84 9.44
N GLN A 157 3.39 -8.61 9.11
CA GLN A 157 2.64 -7.73 10.00
C GLN A 157 1.25 -8.31 10.31
N LEU A 158 0.54 -8.81 9.31
CA LEU A 158 -0.76 -9.47 9.50
C LEU A 158 -0.66 -10.71 10.38
N TYR A 159 0.45 -11.47 10.32
CA TYR A 159 0.69 -12.59 11.22
C TYR A 159 0.80 -12.17 12.69
N VAL A 160 1.45 -11.05 13.00
CA VAL A 160 1.71 -10.62 14.39
C VAL A 160 0.60 -9.76 15.00
N LEU A 161 -0.26 -9.14 14.19
CA LEU A 161 -1.42 -8.40 14.69
C LEU A 161 -2.34 -9.29 15.54
N ALA A 162 -3.06 -8.72 16.50
CA ALA A 162 -4.04 -9.48 17.28
C ALA A 162 -5.12 -10.09 16.37
N SER A 163 -5.61 -11.28 16.71
CA SER A 163 -6.71 -11.89 15.98
C SER A 163 -8.01 -11.26 16.47
N GLU A 164 -8.56 -10.37 15.67
CA GLU A 164 -9.83 -9.69 15.93
C GLU A 164 -10.69 -9.78 14.67
N LYS A 165 -12.01 -9.79 14.82
CA LYS A 165 -12.90 -9.75 13.67
C LYS A 165 -12.81 -8.37 13.02
N ILE A 166 -12.50 -8.36 11.74
CA ILE A 166 -12.46 -7.15 10.91
C ILE A 166 -13.41 -7.37 9.75
N ASP A 167 -14.36 -6.47 9.50
CA ASP A 167 -15.30 -6.60 8.37
C ASP A 167 -14.61 -6.28 7.04
N ILE A 168 -13.73 -5.27 7.03
CA ILE A 168 -13.04 -4.77 5.83
C ILE A 168 -11.53 -4.67 6.06
N VAL A 169 -10.75 -5.37 5.25
CA VAL A 169 -9.29 -5.24 5.19
C VAL A 169 -8.89 -4.55 3.90
N ILE A 170 -8.26 -3.38 3.99
CA ILE A 170 -7.75 -2.61 2.85
C ILE A 170 -6.24 -2.77 2.81
N ILE A 171 -5.72 -3.21 1.67
CA ILE A 171 -4.29 -3.44 1.44
C ILE A 171 -3.78 -2.45 0.39
N ASN A 172 -2.86 -1.58 0.79
CA ASN A 172 -2.18 -0.63 -0.09
C ASN A 172 -0.66 -0.85 -0.02
N VAL A 173 -0.15 -1.68 -0.93
CA VAL A 173 1.26 -2.08 -1.00
C VAL A 173 1.64 -2.39 -2.44
N GLY A 174 2.94 -2.35 -2.75
CA GLY A 174 3.49 -2.85 -4.01
C GLY A 174 4.51 -1.93 -4.67
N VAL A 175 4.49 -0.64 -4.33
CA VAL A 175 5.52 0.31 -4.80
C VAL A 175 6.92 -0.15 -4.36
N ASN A 176 7.06 -0.58 -3.10
CA ASN A 176 8.34 -1.10 -2.61
C ASN A 176 8.71 -2.46 -3.22
N ASP A 177 7.75 -3.31 -3.60
CA ASP A 177 8.00 -4.55 -4.32
C ASP A 177 8.59 -4.27 -5.71
N VAL A 178 8.09 -3.25 -6.40
CA VAL A 178 8.65 -2.79 -7.67
C VAL A 178 10.08 -2.29 -7.50
N VAL A 179 10.31 -1.42 -6.52
CA VAL A 179 11.63 -0.82 -6.24
C VAL A 179 12.64 -1.88 -5.81
N ARG A 180 12.23 -2.84 -4.96
CA ARG A 180 13.07 -3.95 -4.50
C ARG A 180 13.16 -5.10 -5.49
N ASN A 181 12.43 -5.02 -6.61
CA ASN A 181 12.43 -6.01 -7.67
C ASN A 181 12.01 -7.40 -7.18
N THR A 182 10.94 -7.45 -6.36
CA THR A 182 10.24 -8.68 -5.97
C THR A 182 9.88 -9.47 -7.23
N ARG A 183 10.12 -10.78 -7.22
CA ARG A 183 9.78 -11.61 -8.39
C ARG A 183 8.26 -11.69 -8.51
N PRO A 184 7.67 -11.65 -9.72
CA PRO A 184 6.22 -11.72 -9.88
C PRO A 184 5.56 -12.93 -9.22
N ARG A 185 6.26 -14.08 -9.19
CA ARG A 185 5.80 -15.29 -8.50
C ARG A 185 5.76 -15.13 -6.97
N ASP A 186 6.76 -14.44 -6.40
CA ASP A 186 6.88 -14.26 -4.96
C ASP A 186 5.85 -13.20 -4.52
N TRP A 187 5.68 -12.14 -5.32
CA TRP A 187 4.58 -11.17 -5.19
C TRP A 187 3.22 -11.88 -5.15
N GLN A 188 2.91 -12.70 -6.16
CA GLN A 188 1.65 -13.43 -6.21
C GLN A 188 1.44 -14.32 -4.97
N ALA A 189 2.45 -15.08 -4.57
CA ALA A 189 2.38 -15.93 -3.39
C ALA A 189 2.16 -15.15 -2.09
N HIS A 190 2.76 -13.95 -1.95
CA HIS A 190 2.49 -13.09 -0.79
C HIS A 190 1.06 -12.57 -0.80
N ILE A 191 0.52 -12.16 -1.95
CA ILE A 191 -0.86 -11.70 -2.07
C ILE A 191 -1.86 -12.83 -1.73
N GLU A 192 -1.64 -14.03 -2.26
CA GLU A 192 -2.45 -15.23 -1.91
C GLU A 192 -2.42 -15.48 -0.39
N ALA A 193 -1.24 -15.42 0.24
CA ALA A 193 -1.12 -15.59 1.68
C ALA A 193 -1.79 -14.45 2.49
N ILE A 194 -1.72 -13.21 2.01
CA ILE A 194 -2.43 -12.06 2.61
C ILE A 194 -3.95 -12.30 2.57
N ILE A 195 -4.48 -12.76 1.43
CA ILE A 195 -5.90 -13.08 1.27
C ILE A 195 -6.32 -14.16 2.27
N GLU A 196 -5.56 -15.24 2.39
CA GLU A 196 -5.87 -16.33 3.32
C GLU A 196 -5.86 -15.87 4.79
N ILE A 197 -4.90 -15.03 5.19
CA ILE A 197 -4.87 -14.49 6.56
C ILE A 197 -6.04 -13.53 6.78
N ALA A 198 -6.34 -12.64 5.84
CA ALA A 198 -7.47 -11.73 5.93
C ALA A 198 -8.80 -12.49 6.10
N GLY A 199 -9.02 -13.52 5.27
CA GLY A 199 -10.24 -14.33 5.34
C GLY A 199 -10.32 -15.23 6.57
N ARG A 200 -9.23 -15.90 6.98
CA ARG A 200 -9.28 -16.90 8.06
C ARG A 200 -9.06 -16.31 9.45
N LYS A 201 -8.04 -15.46 9.62
CA LYS A 201 -7.67 -14.92 10.92
C LYS A 201 -8.58 -13.77 11.34
N PHE A 202 -8.83 -12.86 10.40
CA PHE A 202 -9.64 -11.67 10.66
C PHE A 202 -11.11 -11.87 10.28
N THR A 203 -11.48 -13.00 9.65
CA THR A 203 -12.85 -13.29 9.18
C THR A 203 -13.40 -12.16 8.32
N ALA A 204 -12.52 -11.56 7.49
CA ALA A 204 -12.86 -10.43 6.66
C ALA A 204 -13.96 -10.78 5.67
N LYS A 205 -15.00 -9.95 5.63
CA LYS A 205 -16.05 -10.05 4.61
C LYS A 205 -15.58 -9.47 3.29
N TYR A 206 -14.82 -8.37 3.37
CA TYR A 206 -14.29 -7.67 2.21
C TYR A 206 -12.78 -7.48 2.36
N VAL A 207 -12.03 -7.87 1.32
CA VAL A 207 -10.60 -7.61 1.19
C VAL A 207 -10.38 -6.77 -0.05
N ILE A 208 -9.92 -5.54 0.12
CA ILE A 208 -9.78 -4.55 -0.95
C ILE A 208 -8.31 -4.27 -1.18
N PHE A 209 -7.80 -4.64 -2.36
CA PHE A 209 -6.46 -4.26 -2.79
C PHE A 209 -6.51 -2.97 -3.59
N VAL A 210 -5.73 -1.99 -3.15
CA VAL A 210 -5.47 -0.76 -3.89
C VAL A 210 -4.40 -1.05 -4.94
N GLY A 211 -4.72 -0.81 -6.22
CA GLY A 211 -3.82 -1.09 -7.34
C GLY A 211 -2.55 -0.25 -7.31
N LEU A 212 -1.50 -0.75 -7.96
CA LEU A 212 -0.23 -0.03 -8.02
C LEU A 212 -0.37 1.18 -8.94
N PRO A 213 0.15 2.35 -8.54
CA PRO A 213 0.08 3.54 -9.38
C PRO A 213 0.93 3.38 -10.65
N PRO A 214 0.64 4.13 -11.73
CA PRO A 214 1.48 4.19 -12.93
C PRO A 214 2.80 4.92 -12.63
N MET A 215 3.75 4.20 -12.02
CA MET A 215 4.98 4.77 -11.46
C MET A 215 5.84 5.55 -12.47
N GLN A 216 5.74 5.26 -13.77
CA GLN A 216 6.43 6.04 -14.81
C GLN A 216 6.05 7.54 -14.82
N LYS A 217 4.90 7.91 -14.23
CA LYS A 217 4.42 9.29 -14.08
C LYS A 217 4.96 9.99 -12.81
N MET A 218 5.72 9.29 -11.95
CA MET A 218 6.28 9.89 -10.73
C MET A 218 7.37 10.92 -11.07
N PRO A 219 7.24 12.19 -10.63
CA PRO A 219 8.21 13.24 -10.93
C PRO A 219 9.64 12.93 -10.49
N ALA A 220 9.80 12.12 -9.44
CA ALA A 220 11.11 11.77 -8.91
C ALA A 220 11.89 10.77 -9.79
N LEU A 221 11.25 10.12 -10.78
CA LEU A 221 11.90 9.12 -11.62
C LEU A 221 12.36 9.75 -12.96
N PRO A 222 13.67 9.82 -13.22
CA PRO A 222 14.17 10.33 -14.48
C PRO A 222 13.96 9.32 -15.62
N SER A 223 13.83 9.82 -16.85
CA SER A 223 13.93 8.99 -18.05
C SER A 223 15.39 8.59 -18.30
N PRO A 224 15.70 7.32 -18.69
CA PRO A 224 14.77 6.24 -19.03
C PRO A 224 14.35 5.32 -17.87
N LEU A 225 14.85 5.53 -16.64
CA LEU A 225 14.53 4.68 -15.49
C LEU A 225 13.02 4.60 -15.21
N ASN A 226 12.30 5.72 -15.35
CA ASN A 226 10.85 5.78 -15.13
C ASN A 226 10.08 4.75 -15.97
N GLN A 227 10.47 4.51 -17.23
CA GLN A 227 9.85 3.53 -18.11
C GLN A 227 10.08 2.09 -17.63
N LEU A 228 11.30 1.79 -17.16
CA LEU A 228 11.58 0.47 -16.60
C LEU A 228 10.74 0.21 -15.34
N ILE A 229 10.68 1.20 -14.44
CA ILE A 229 9.91 1.11 -13.20
C ILE A 229 8.41 0.99 -13.50
N GLY A 230 7.89 1.78 -14.44
CA GLY A 230 6.49 1.69 -14.88
C GLY A 230 6.12 0.33 -15.47
N LYS A 231 6.99 -0.27 -16.31
CA LYS A 231 6.77 -1.63 -16.82
C LYS A 231 6.69 -2.67 -15.70
N LYS A 232 7.57 -2.56 -14.70
CA LYS A 232 7.56 -3.46 -13.54
C LYS A 232 6.31 -3.28 -12.68
N ALA A 233 5.91 -2.04 -12.42
CA ALA A 233 4.66 -1.73 -11.70
C ALA A 233 3.45 -2.32 -12.42
N SER A 234 3.32 -2.06 -13.74
CA SER A 234 2.24 -2.62 -14.54
C SER A 234 2.23 -4.15 -14.56
N LEU A 235 3.41 -4.80 -14.53
CA LEU A 235 3.48 -6.25 -14.45
C LEU A 235 2.94 -6.79 -13.14
N LEU A 236 3.34 -6.22 -11.99
CA LEU A 236 2.84 -6.66 -10.68
C LEU A 236 1.36 -6.36 -10.50
N ASP A 237 0.92 -5.18 -10.97
CA ASP A 237 -0.48 -4.76 -10.91
C ASP A 237 -1.40 -5.65 -11.75
N LYS A 238 -0.99 -5.98 -12.98
CA LYS A 238 -1.72 -6.95 -13.82
C LYS A 238 -1.83 -8.32 -13.14
N ARG A 239 -0.77 -8.76 -12.46
CA ARG A 239 -0.80 -10.03 -11.71
C ARG A 239 -1.74 -9.97 -10.51
N LEU A 240 -1.74 -8.86 -9.78
CA LEU A 240 -2.70 -8.61 -8.70
C LEU A 240 -4.14 -8.66 -9.22
N TYR A 241 -4.44 -7.90 -10.28
CA TYR A 241 -5.77 -7.87 -10.89
C TYR A 241 -6.22 -9.26 -11.38
N GLN A 242 -5.37 -9.97 -12.11
CA GLN A 242 -5.66 -11.33 -12.59
C GLN A 242 -5.91 -12.31 -11.46
N LEU A 243 -5.12 -12.24 -10.38
CA LEU A 243 -5.30 -13.09 -9.21
C LEU A 243 -6.66 -12.83 -8.55
N ILE A 244 -7.05 -11.56 -8.38
CA ILE A 244 -8.32 -11.18 -7.77
C ILE A 244 -9.50 -11.65 -8.63
N LEU A 245 -9.43 -11.49 -9.96
CA LEU A 245 -10.46 -12.02 -10.87
C LEU A 245 -10.59 -13.55 -10.76
N ASN A 246 -9.47 -14.27 -10.65
CA ASN A 246 -9.51 -15.72 -10.48
C ASN A 246 -10.22 -16.09 -9.17
N TYR A 247 -9.89 -15.42 -8.06
CA TYR A 247 -10.55 -15.63 -6.77
C TYR A 247 -12.05 -15.34 -6.80
N GLN A 248 -12.49 -14.33 -7.54
CA GLN A 248 -13.91 -14.01 -7.71
C GLN A 248 -14.67 -15.04 -8.57
N ASN A 249 -13.99 -15.67 -9.53
CA ASN A 249 -14.61 -16.63 -10.45
C ASN A 249 -14.62 -18.06 -9.91
N THR A 250 -13.71 -18.40 -9.00
CA THR A 250 -13.72 -19.70 -8.32
C THR A 250 -14.63 -19.65 -7.11
N ASN A 251 -15.43 -20.69 -6.87
CA ASN A 251 -16.09 -20.91 -5.58
C ASN A 251 -15.01 -21.11 -4.52
N ASN A 252 -14.55 -20.01 -3.95
CA ASN A 252 -13.48 -19.99 -2.98
C ASN A 252 -14.02 -20.55 -1.65
N GLN A 253 -13.19 -21.26 -0.90
CA GLN A 253 -13.61 -21.81 0.40
C GLN A 253 -13.82 -20.74 1.48
N LEU A 254 -13.42 -19.50 1.21
CA LEU A 254 -13.56 -18.36 2.10
C LEU A 254 -14.89 -17.64 1.83
N ASP A 255 -15.64 -17.31 2.88
CA ASP A 255 -16.80 -16.39 2.84
C ASP A 255 -16.33 -14.92 2.74
N THR A 256 -15.30 -14.68 1.92
CA THR A 256 -14.60 -13.40 1.80
C THR A 256 -14.66 -12.93 0.35
N GLN A 257 -15.22 -11.74 0.14
CA GLN A 257 -15.21 -11.08 -1.16
C GLN A 257 -13.91 -10.30 -1.33
N ILE A 258 -13.19 -10.59 -2.40
CA ILE A 258 -11.89 -9.98 -2.69
C ILE A 258 -12.06 -9.03 -3.86
N HIS A 259 -11.53 -7.82 -3.73
CA HIS A 259 -11.74 -6.75 -4.69
C HIS A 259 -10.46 -6.02 -5.05
N TYR A 260 -10.43 -5.54 -6.29
CA TYR A 260 -9.37 -4.69 -6.81
C TYR A 260 -9.93 -3.30 -7.04
N LEU A 261 -9.32 -2.28 -6.41
CA LEU A 261 -9.61 -0.89 -6.67
C LEU A 261 -8.49 -0.28 -7.50
N ALA A 262 -8.81 0.05 -8.76
CA ALA A 262 -7.87 0.73 -9.65
C ALA A 262 -7.57 2.14 -9.13
N VAL A 263 -6.29 2.44 -8.97
CA VAL A 263 -5.83 3.80 -8.67
C VAL A 263 -5.50 4.49 -9.98
N SER A 264 -6.39 5.37 -10.44
CA SER A 264 -6.12 6.23 -11.58
C SER A 264 -5.68 7.61 -11.11
N PHE A 265 -4.50 8.05 -11.58
CA PHE A 265 -4.19 9.47 -11.65
C PHE A 265 -4.91 10.00 -12.88
N ALA A 266 -5.95 10.82 -12.68
CA ALA A 266 -6.73 11.40 -13.76
C ALA A 266 -5.80 11.98 -14.84
N GLU A 267 -6.07 11.67 -16.12
CA GLU A 267 -5.20 12.09 -17.23
C GLU A 267 -5.15 13.61 -17.40
N GLN A 268 -6.11 14.33 -16.82
CA GLN A 268 -6.26 15.78 -16.94
C GLN A 268 -5.54 16.58 -15.85
N ASP A 269 -5.04 15.95 -14.79
CA ASP A 269 -4.26 16.65 -13.78
C ASP A 269 -2.77 16.63 -14.15
N ASP A 270 -2.12 17.81 -14.10
CA ASP A 270 -0.66 17.89 -14.15
C ASP A 270 -0.14 16.92 -13.09
N SER A 271 0.66 15.91 -13.47
CA SER A 271 1.23 14.93 -12.53
C SER A 271 1.87 15.60 -11.30
N LYS A 272 2.41 16.83 -11.46
CA LYS A 272 2.91 17.62 -10.34
C LYS A 272 1.82 17.88 -9.30
N ASN A 273 0.57 18.07 -9.72
CA ASN A 273 -0.73 17.96 -9.03
C ASN A 273 -0.89 16.93 -7.92
N LEU A 274 -0.24 15.77 -8.06
CA LEU A 274 -0.68 14.56 -7.37
C LEU A 274 0.37 14.02 -6.40
N PHE A 275 1.60 14.51 -6.48
CA PHE A 275 2.70 14.03 -5.65
C PHE A 275 3.12 15.06 -4.59
N ALA A 276 3.60 14.58 -3.46
CA ALA A 276 4.26 15.39 -2.44
C ALA A 276 5.59 15.96 -2.96
N LYS A 277 6.26 16.77 -2.14
CA LYS A 277 7.51 17.46 -2.50
C LYS A 277 8.65 16.51 -2.88
N ASP A 278 8.58 15.24 -2.48
CA ASP A 278 9.56 14.22 -2.84
C ASP A 278 9.35 13.59 -4.22
N GLY A 279 8.24 13.91 -4.90
CA GLY A 279 7.89 13.39 -6.22
C GLY A 279 7.55 11.89 -6.26
N PHE A 280 7.28 11.27 -5.11
CA PHE A 280 6.92 9.85 -4.96
C PHE A 280 5.58 9.64 -4.28
N HIS A 281 5.38 10.27 -3.12
CA HIS A 281 4.22 9.99 -2.28
C HIS A 281 3.00 10.79 -2.71
N PRO A 282 1.76 10.31 -2.46
CA PRO A 282 0.56 11.09 -2.69
C PRO A 282 0.58 12.38 -1.86
N ARG A 283 -0.04 13.43 -2.40
CA ARG A 283 -0.37 14.62 -1.60
C ARG A 283 -1.82 14.55 -1.11
N ALA A 284 -2.21 15.54 -0.29
CA ALA A 284 -3.56 15.63 0.28
C ALA A 284 -4.70 15.47 -0.74
N ILE A 285 -4.62 16.10 -1.92
CA ILE A 285 -5.67 15.97 -2.95
C ILE A 285 -5.81 14.52 -3.46
N THR A 286 -4.70 13.80 -3.57
CA THR A 286 -4.67 12.40 -4.02
C THR A 286 -5.20 11.47 -2.94
N TYR A 287 -4.86 11.71 -1.67
CA TYR A 287 -5.46 10.99 -0.55
C TYR A 287 -6.97 11.24 -0.44
N ALA A 288 -7.44 12.46 -0.70
CA ALA A 288 -8.86 12.78 -0.72
C ALA A 288 -9.60 11.99 -1.81
N LEU A 289 -9.04 11.98 -3.03
CA LEU A 289 -9.61 11.19 -4.15
C LEU A 289 -9.68 9.70 -3.80
N TRP A 290 -8.60 9.12 -3.28
CA TRP A 290 -8.58 7.70 -2.91
C TRP A 290 -9.53 7.39 -1.76
N GLY A 291 -9.63 8.27 -0.76
CA GLY A 291 -10.55 8.13 0.36
C GLY A 291 -12.01 8.12 -0.11
N THR A 292 -12.38 9.00 -1.04
CA THR A 292 -13.72 9.00 -1.64
C THR A 292 -13.98 7.73 -2.46
N GLN A 293 -13.06 7.34 -3.35
CA GLN A 293 -13.21 6.12 -4.16
C GLN A 293 -13.35 4.85 -3.31
N LEU A 294 -12.56 4.74 -2.24
CA LEU A 294 -12.67 3.61 -1.29
C LEU A 294 -14.00 3.64 -0.53
N ALA A 295 -14.44 4.81 -0.05
CA ALA A 295 -15.71 4.92 0.67
C ALA A 295 -16.90 4.56 -0.21
N ASP A 296 -16.93 5.04 -1.46
CA ASP A 296 -17.96 4.71 -2.44
C ASP A 296 -17.97 3.21 -2.75
N PHE A 297 -16.79 2.63 -2.97
CA PHE A 297 -16.63 1.20 -3.19
C PHE A 297 -17.18 0.37 -2.01
N ILE A 298 -16.79 0.72 -0.79
CA ILE A 298 -17.23 0.03 0.44
C ILE A 298 -18.75 0.14 0.59
N SER A 299 -19.30 1.33 0.37
CA SER A 299 -20.74 1.58 0.45
C SER A 299 -21.52 0.71 -0.55
N GLN A 300 -21.04 0.63 -1.80
CA GLN A 300 -21.63 -0.23 -2.83
C GLN A 300 -21.55 -1.71 -2.44
N ALA A 301 -20.38 -2.19 -2.02
CA ALA A 301 -20.17 -3.59 -1.63
C ALA A 301 -21.05 -4.03 -0.46
N ILE A 302 -21.31 -3.12 0.50
CA ILE A 302 -22.20 -3.37 1.64
C ILE A 302 -23.69 -3.30 1.25
N SER A 303 -24.03 -2.46 0.26
CA SER A 303 -25.40 -2.28 -0.24
C SER A 303 -25.88 -3.48 -1.03
N THR A 304 -24.99 -4.08 -1.82
CA THR A 304 -25.24 -5.34 -2.52
C THR A 304 -25.21 -6.49 -1.53
N LYS A 305 -26.25 -6.62 -0.71
CA LYS A 305 -26.54 -7.91 -0.05
C LYS A 305 -27.00 -8.89 -1.15
N PRO A 306 -26.52 -10.15 -1.17
CA PRO A 306 -27.32 -11.22 -1.75
C PRO A 306 -28.65 -11.38 -0.99
#